data_AF-A0A9W7AAL6-F1
#
_entry.id   AF-A0A9W7AAL6-F1
#
_cell.length_a   1.000
_cell.length_b   1.000
_cell.length_c   1.000
_cell.angle_alpha   90.00
_cell.angle_beta   90.00
_cell.angle_gamma   90.00
#
_symmetry.space_group_name_H-M   'P 1'
#
loop_
_entity.id
_entity.type
_entity.pdbx_description
1 polymer ?
#
loop_
_entity_poly.entity_id
_entity_poly.type
_entity_poly.pdbx_seq_one_letter_code
_entity_poly.pdbx_strand_id
1 'polypeptide(L)'
;MTPLRSLLLLLLLSPLNGFTFSSHPCNKARSTRLYKNEATHDVRSDFEGDVDPEELKIQKTLASHQQTASRLSFPVSIRSLVQHQHGFAVLSTISKSNPGYPGGSVVGFAPDSSGNPLFIFSGMSSHTQDILINPKVSLTVASQDFKGAADGRVNLMGSMERVKTESEIEECKRIYLEKHPGAFWVNFGDFNWFKMVVESVRFVGGFARAGDVNAQDYRNAEPDPISKIGGRIAMHMNDDHSASTISMINHYIGVDVETAKIVSMDCLGMDVVVRRTPKNMDQPQEFKIRLPFVREARERKDVKEIIVEMTNASSS
;
A
#
# COMPACT_ATOMS: atom_id res chain seq x y z
N MET A 1 -21.19 -59.74 -37.96
CA MET A 1 -19.72 -59.90 -38.06
C MET A 1 -19.10 -59.38 -36.76
N THR A 2 -19.07 -60.21 -35.74
CA THR A 2 -18.07 -60.19 -34.66
C THR A 2 -16.95 -61.18 -35.05
N PRO A 3 -15.88 -61.42 -34.27
CA PRO A 3 -15.24 -60.68 -33.16
C PRO A 3 -13.69 -60.63 -33.38
N LEU A 4 -12.76 -60.22 -32.51
CA LEU A 4 -12.27 -60.88 -31.27
C LEU A 4 -10.93 -60.17 -30.88
N ARG A 5 -10.76 -59.71 -29.62
CA ARG A 5 -9.80 -60.17 -28.57
C ARG A 5 -8.33 -60.37 -29.01
N SER A 6 -7.31 -59.84 -28.33
CA SER A 6 -6.75 -60.33 -27.04
C SER A 6 -5.59 -59.40 -26.60
N LEU A 7 -5.42 -59.05 -25.31
CA LEU A 7 -4.58 -59.74 -24.29
C LEU A 7 -3.07 -59.66 -24.66
N LEU A 8 -2.09 -59.31 -23.81
CA LEU A 8 -1.88 -59.60 -22.39
C LEU A 8 -0.54 -58.92 -21.93
N LEU A 9 -0.56 -58.33 -20.74
CA LEU A 9 0.41 -58.38 -19.61
C LEU A 9 1.91 -58.76 -19.84
N LEU A 10 2.84 -57.96 -19.27
CA LEU A 10 3.94 -58.36 -18.34
C LEU A 10 4.76 -57.08 -17.95
N LEU A 11 4.71 -56.52 -16.73
CA LEU A 11 5.38 -56.90 -15.46
C LEU A 11 6.91 -57.10 -15.52
N LEU A 12 7.68 -56.11 -15.06
CA LEU A 12 8.95 -56.20 -14.29
C LEU A 12 9.12 -54.88 -13.52
N LEU A 13 8.82 -54.82 -12.21
CA LEU A 13 9.72 -55.04 -11.05
C LEU A 13 10.78 -53.93 -10.85
N SER A 14 10.45 -52.99 -9.93
CA SER A 14 11.18 -52.42 -8.76
C SER A 14 12.73 -52.44 -8.70
N PRO A 15 13.44 -51.59 -7.89
CA PRO A 15 12.97 -50.95 -6.65
C PRO A 15 13.46 -49.50 -6.34
N LEU A 16 12.71 -48.87 -5.44
CA LEU A 16 13.09 -48.01 -4.30
C LEU A 16 14.44 -47.27 -4.34
N ASN A 17 14.38 -45.94 -4.17
CA ASN A 17 15.25 -45.25 -3.22
C ASN A 17 14.64 -43.94 -2.71
N GLY A 18 14.30 -43.95 -1.42
CA GLY A 18 14.52 -42.85 -0.47
C GLY A 18 13.87 -41.49 -0.73
N PHE A 19 12.60 -41.32 -0.34
CA PHE A 19 12.14 -40.03 0.16
C PHE A 19 12.57 -39.88 1.62
N THR A 20 13.69 -39.23 1.84
CA THR A 20 14.04 -38.67 3.15
C THR A 20 13.35 -37.30 3.27
N PHE A 21 12.41 -37.21 4.22
CA PHE A 21 11.97 -35.92 4.74
C PHE A 21 13.19 -35.27 5.41
N SER A 22 13.76 -34.28 4.75
CA SER A 22 14.81 -33.47 5.33
C SER A 22 14.22 -32.13 5.74
N SER A 23 13.91 -32.01 7.03
CA SER A 23 13.72 -30.75 7.72
C SER A 23 15.02 -29.95 7.62
N HIS A 24 15.10 -29.04 6.65
CA HIS A 24 16.19 -28.09 6.58
C HIS A 24 15.81 -26.75 7.20
N PRO A 25 16.75 -26.10 7.91
CA PRO A 25 16.47 -25.06 8.86
C PRO A 25 16.14 -23.75 8.14
N CYS A 26 15.28 -22.94 8.77
CA CYS A 26 15.10 -21.53 8.49
C CYS A 26 16.49 -20.86 8.46
N ASN A 27 17.03 -20.70 7.26
CA ASN A 27 18.28 -20.01 7.04
C ASN A 27 18.02 -18.55 7.40
N LYS A 28 18.65 -18.08 8.49
CA LYS A 28 18.66 -16.67 8.87
C LYS A 28 19.13 -15.87 7.65
N ALA A 29 18.20 -15.28 6.92
CA ALA A 29 18.50 -14.35 5.86
C ALA A 29 19.27 -13.20 6.53
N ARG A 30 20.58 -13.19 6.28
CA ARG A 30 21.47 -12.07 6.53
C ARG A 30 20.76 -10.86 5.91
N SER A 31 20.35 -9.90 6.74
CA SER A 31 19.76 -8.64 6.33
C SER A 31 20.78 -7.86 5.49
N THR A 32 20.89 -8.19 4.21
CA THR A 32 21.57 -7.37 3.23
C THR A 32 20.64 -6.18 2.96
N ARG A 33 21.01 -5.01 3.51
CA ARG A 33 20.42 -3.71 3.15
C ARG A 33 20.40 -3.59 1.62
N LEU A 34 19.25 -3.84 1.00
CA LEU A 34 19.04 -3.69 -0.44
C LEU A 34 18.51 -2.31 -0.84
N TYR A 35 18.20 -1.44 0.11
CA TYR A 35 17.72 -0.08 -0.16
C TYR A 35 18.84 0.92 0.12
N LYS A 36 19.68 1.19 -0.89
CA LYS A 36 20.88 2.02 -0.74
C LYS A 36 20.61 3.53 -0.76
N ASN A 37 19.38 3.96 -1.05
CA ASN A 37 19.02 5.37 -1.24
C ASN A 37 17.69 5.71 -0.53
N GLU A 38 17.59 5.48 0.78
CA GLU A 38 16.61 6.23 1.58
C GLU A 38 17.11 7.68 1.64
N ALA A 39 16.60 8.53 0.75
CA ALA A 39 16.86 9.96 0.84
C ALA A 39 16.13 10.51 2.07
N THR A 40 16.80 10.52 3.22
CA THR A 40 16.38 11.31 4.37
C THR A 40 16.44 12.77 3.97
N HIS A 41 15.32 13.49 4.08
CA HIS A 41 15.32 14.94 3.86
C HIS A 41 16.26 15.58 4.89
N ASP A 42 17.17 16.45 4.42
CA ASP A 42 17.92 17.37 5.28
C ASP A 42 16.94 18.44 5.79
N VAL A 43 16.21 18.11 6.85
CA VAL A 43 15.41 19.08 7.58
C VAL A 43 16.39 19.85 8.46
N ARG A 44 17.08 20.84 7.88
CA ARG A 44 17.96 21.72 8.65
C ARG A 44 17.16 22.31 9.80
N SER A 45 17.53 21.95 11.01
CA SER A 45 16.97 22.50 12.24
C SER A 45 17.76 23.75 12.62
N ASP A 46 17.67 24.82 11.81
CA ASP A 46 18.27 26.11 12.18
C ASP A 46 17.40 26.84 13.24
N PHE A 47 16.60 26.11 14.02
CA PHE A 47 15.95 26.61 15.22
C PHE A 47 16.94 26.56 16.38
N GLU A 48 17.83 27.56 16.43
CA GLU A 48 18.61 27.89 17.63
C GLU A 48 17.69 28.60 18.65
N GLY A 49 16.79 27.84 19.26
CA GLY A 49 16.18 28.20 20.53
C GLY A 49 16.72 27.27 21.61
N ASP A 50 16.89 27.77 22.84
CA ASP A 50 17.14 26.93 24.02
C ASP A 50 15.92 25.99 24.21
N VAL A 51 15.90 24.86 23.51
CA VAL A 51 14.86 23.84 23.67
C VAL A 51 15.04 23.24 25.05
N ASP A 52 13.98 23.32 25.87
CA ASP A 52 13.92 22.71 27.21
C ASP A 52 14.48 21.27 27.19
N PRO A 53 15.44 20.92 28.07
CA PRO A 53 16.05 19.59 28.08
C PRO A 53 15.05 18.42 28.16
N GLU A 54 13.91 18.60 28.85
CA GLU A 54 12.84 17.59 28.86
C GLU A 54 12.22 17.41 27.47
N GLU A 55 11.93 18.52 26.77
CA GLU A 55 11.36 18.52 25.43
C GLU A 55 12.32 17.91 24.40
N LEU A 56 13.62 18.22 24.50
CA LEU A 56 14.64 17.60 23.66
C LEU A 56 14.73 16.09 23.89
N LYS A 57 14.57 15.62 25.14
CA LYS A 57 14.50 14.19 25.46
C LYS A 57 13.28 13.54 24.81
N ILE A 58 12.10 14.17 24.88
CA ILE A 58 10.89 13.64 24.26
C ILE A 58 11.04 13.57 22.73
N GLN A 59 11.58 14.61 22.10
CA GLN A 59 11.84 14.62 20.66
C GLN A 59 12.81 13.50 20.23
N LYS A 60 13.87 13.26 21.00
CA LYS A 60 14.81 12.16 20.75
C LYS A 60 14.17 10.79 20.94
N THR A 61 13.37 10.59 22.00
CA THR A 61 12.62 9.35 22.25
C THR A 61 11.66 9.07 21.09
N LEU A 62 10.87 10.07 20.70
CA LEU A 62 9.94 9.97 19.58
C LEU A 62 10.67 9.64 18.28
N ALA A 63 11.74 10.37 17.95
CA ALA A 63 12.52 10.13 16.74
C ALA A 63 13.10 8.70 16.70
N SER A 64 13.69 8.24 17.80
CA SER A 64 14.24 6.88 17.92
C SER A 64 13.15 5.81 17.78
N HIS A 65 11.99 6.00 18.42
CA HIS A 65 10.85 5.10 18.27
C HIS A 65 10.37 5.06 16.81
N GLN A 66 10.17 6.23 16.18
CA GLN A 66 9.65 6.29 14.81
C GLN A 66 10.60 5.69 13.76
N GLN A 67 11.91 5.72 14.00
CA GLN A 67 12.91 5.06 13.15
C GLN A 67 12.88 3.53 13.24
N THR A 68 12.45 2.98 14.39
CA THR A 68 12.51 1.53 14.67
C THR A 68 11.13 0.86 14.67
N ALA A 69 10.05 1.64 14.66
CA ALA A 69 8.68 1.14 14.69
C ALA A 69 8.38 0.24 13.48
N SER A 70 7.78 -0.92 13.75
CA SER A 70 7.39 -1.90 12.72
C SER A 70 6.43 -1.30 11.70
N ARG A 71 6.78 -1.45 10.41
CA ARG A 71 6.01 -0.94 9.26
C ARG A 71 6.06 -1.92 8.11
N LEU A 72 5.04 -1.87 7.26
CA LEU A 72 5.04 -2.60 6.00
C LEU A 72 6.24 -2.21 5.14
N SER A 73 6.77 -3.17 4.39
CA SER A 73 7.74 -2.90 3.34
C SER A 73 7.14 -1.98 2.28
N PHE A 74 7.98 -1.29 1.50
CA PHE A 74 7.49 -0.40 0.45
C PHE A 74 6.61 -1.14 -0.56
N PRO A 75 7.01 -2.30 -1.13
CA PRO A 75 6.17 -3.04 -2.06
C PRO A 75 4.76 -3.36 -1.51
N VAL A 76 4.67 -3.85 -0.27
CA VAL A 76 3.38 -4.19 0.37
C VAL A 76 2.56 -2.93 0.66
N SER A 77 3.19 -1.85 1.13
CA SER A 77 2.52 -0.56 1.35
C SER A 77 1.91 -0.02 0.06
N ILE A 78 2.67 -0.07 -1.04
CA ILE A 78 2.23 0.40 -2.35
C ILE A 78 1.09 -0.48 -2.87
N ARG A 79 1.24 -1.81 -2.81
CA ARG A 79 0.20 -2.74 -3.26
C ARG A 79 -1.10 -2.58 -2.49
N SER A 80 -1.02 -2.34 -1.18
CA SER A 80 -2.16 -2.04 -0.33
C SER A 80 -2.84 -0.73 -0.75
N LEU A 81 -2.06 0.33 -0.99
CA LEU A 81 -2.57 1.61 -1.46
C LEU A 81 -3.27 1.46 -2.82
N VAL A 82 -2.63 0.83 -3.80
CA VAL A 82 -3.21 0.65 -5.15
C VAL A 82 -4.47 -0.23 -5.11
N GLN A 83 -4.47 -1.29 -4.30
CA GLN A 83 -5.59 -2.24 -4.20
C GLN A 83 -6.81 -1.64 -3.51
N HIS A 84 -6.62 -0.97 -2.36
CA HIS A 84 -7.71 -0.63 -1.45
C HIS A 84 -8.21 0.81 -1.61
N GLN A 85 -7.51 1.67 -2.34
CA GLN A 85 -7.97 3.03 -2.65
C GLN A 85 -9.29 3.05 -3.41
N HIS A 86 -10.03 4.16 -3.39
CA HIS A 86 -11.38 4.31 -4.00
C HIS A 86 -11.47 4.13 -5.54
N GLY A 87 -10.39 3.74 -6.22
CA GLY A 87 -10.41 3.35 -7.64
C GLY A 87 -10.30 4.53 -8.62
N PHE A 88 -9.97 5.73 -8.16
CA PHE A 88 -9.69 6.88 -9.01
C PHE A 88 -8.27 7.40 -8.78
N ALA A 89 -7.65 7.89 -9.85
CA ALA A 89 -6.26 8.34 -9.85
C ALA A 89 -6.01 9.37 -10.96
N VAL A 90 -4.86 10.04 -10.93
CA VAL A 90 -4.44 10.94 -11.99
C VAL A 90 -3.52 10.19 -12.95
N LEU A 91 -3.96 10.02 -14.19
CA LEU A 91 -3.15 9.50 -15.28
C LEU A 91 -2.45 10.66 -15.99
N SER A 92 -1.13 10.56 -16.11
CA SER A 92 -0.32 11.45 -16.91
C SER A 92 0.10 10.78 -18.22
N THR A 93 -0.15 11.47 -19.33
CA THR A 93 0.14 11.03 -20.71
C THR A 93 1.05 12.06 -21.40
N ILE A 94 1.54 11.74 -22.59
CA ILE A 94 2.25 12.70 -23.45
C ILE A 94 1.24 13.32 -24.41
N SER A 95 1.00 14.63 -24.30
CA SER A 95 -0.08 15.29 -25.04
C SER A 95 0.17 15.25 -26.55
N LYS A 96 -0.76 14.65 -27.30
CA LYS A 96 -0.77 14.69 -28.76
C LYS A 96 -1.14 16.08 -29.28
N SER A 97 -2.12 16.74 -28.65
CA SER A 97 -2.65 18.03 -29.10
C SER A 97 -1.76 19.22 -28.74
N ASN A 98 -0.93 19.08 -27.69
CA ASN A 98 -0.01 20.12 -27.24
C ASN A 98 1.41 19.54 -27.12
N PRO A 99 2.14 19.38 -28.23
CA PRO A 99 3.48 18.81 -28.22
C PRO A 99 4.41 19.51 -27.22
N GLY A 100 5.13 18.70 -26.43
CA GLY A 100 6.02 19.19 -25.36
C GLY A 100 5.37 19.31 -23.98
N TYR A 101 4.03 19.24 -23.88
CA TYR A 101 3.32 19.25 -22.60
C TYR A 101 2.86 17.84 -22.19
N PRO A 102 2.90 17.49 -20.90
CA PRO A 102 2.20 16.32 -20.40
C PRO A 102 0.68 16.57 -20.37
N GLY A 103 -0.10 15.54 -20.68
CA GLY A 103 -1.54 15.50 -20.40
C GLY A 103 -1.79 14.97 -18.99
N GLY A 104 -2.85 15.45 -18.34
CA GLY A 104 -3.31 14.95 -17.04
C GLY A 104 -4.81 14.69 -17.08
N SER A 105 -5.25 13.53 -16.57
CA SER A 105 -6.67 13.17 -16.51
C SER A 105 -6.98 12.41 -15.22
N VAL A 106 -8.09 12.74 -14.57
CA VAL A 106 -8.65 11.88 -13.52
C VAL A 106 -9.32 10.68 -14.21
N VAL A 107 -8.92 9.47 -13.83
CA VAL A 107 -9.41 8.23 -14.43
C VAL A 107 -9.85 7.23 -13.37
N GLY A 108 -10.85 6.42 -13.70
CA GLY A 108 -11.21 5.24 -12.92
C GLY A 108 -10.33 4.06 -13.31
N PHE A 109 -9.79 3.33 -12.33
CA PHE A 109 -8.94 2.16 -12.52
C PHE A 109 -9.29 1.05 -11.53
N ALA A 110 -8.90 -0.19 -11.87
CA ALA A 110 -8.91 -1.32 -10.94
C ALA A 110 -7.65 -2.16 -11.17
N PRO A 111 -6.85 -2.48 -10.14
CA PRO A 111 -5.67 -3.33 -10.33
C PRO A 111 -6.06 -4.80 -10.52
N ASP A 112 -5.36 -5.50 -11.40
CA ASP A 112 -5.39 -6.97 -11.47
C ASP A 112 -4.65 -7.61 -10.27
N SER A 113 -4.63 -8.94 -10.20
CA SER A 113 -3.92 -9.68 -9.14
C SER A 113 -2.42 -9.39 -9.10
N SER A 114 -1.82 -9.04 -10.24
CA SER A 114 -0.40 -8.64 -10.36
C SER A 114 -0.17 -7.15 -10.11
N GLY A 115 -1.22 -6.40 -9.77
CA GLY A 115 -1.16 -4.97 -9.46
C GLY A 115 -1.23 -4.07 -10.69
N ASN A 116 -1.32 -4.61 -11.90
CA ASN A 116 -1.39 -3.79 -13.09
C ASN A 116 -2.73 -3.04 -13.13
N PRO A 117 -2.72 -1.70 -13.24
CA PRO A 117 -3.96 -0.95 -13.36
C PRO A 117 -4.69 -1.28 -14.66
N LEU A 118 -5.97 -1.65 -14.55
CA LEU A 118 -6.91 -1.87 -15.65
C LEU A 118 -7.79 -0.64 -15.82
N PHE A 119 -8.06 -0.30 -17.07
CA PHE A 119 -8.82 0.87 -17.44
C PHE A 119 -9.80 0.56 -18.56
N ILE A 120 -10.86 1.38 -18.63
CA ILE A 120 -11.79 1.43 -19.75
C ILE A 120 -11.93 2.89 -20.19
N PHE A 121 -11.53 3.19 -21.42
CA PHE A 121 -11.52 4.56 -21.94
C PHE A 121 -12.34 4.68 -23.22
N SER A 122 -13.10 5.78 -23.35
CA SER A 122 -13.71 6.15 -24.63
C SER A 122 -12.61 6.39 -25.67
N GLY A 123 -12.86 5.96 -26.91
CA GLY A 123 -12.00 6.24 -28.06
C GLY A 123 -11.86 7.74 -28.33
N MET A 124 -12.79 8.57 -27.85
CA MET A 124 -12.78 10.03 -28.07
C MET A 124 -11.97 10.80 -27.01
N SER A 125 -11.65 10.19 -25.87
CA SER A 125 -10.93 10.87 -24.79
C SER A 125 -9.53 11.32 -25.22
N SER A 126 -9.10 12.49 -24.77
CA SER A 126 -7.75 13.02 -25.04
C SER A 126 -6.65 12.06 -24.58
N HIS A 127 -6.76 11.50 -23.37
CA HIS A 127 -5.80 10.52 -22.87
C HIS A 127 -5.75 9.24 -23.71
N THR A 128 -6.87 8.81 -24.31
CA THR A 128 -6.86 7.66 -25.25
C THR A 128 -6.08 8.00 -26.51
N GLN A 129 -6.32 9.19 -27.06
CA GLN A 129 -5.59 9.67 -28.25
C GLN A 129 -4.10 9.84 -27.97
N ASP A 130 -3.72 10.29 -26.77
CA ASP A 130 -2.34 10.38 -26.33
C ASP A 130 -1.69 8.99 -26.24
N ILE A 131 -2.35 8.03 -25.58
CA ILE A 131 -1.85 6.66 -25.39
C ILE A 131 -1.62 5.94 -26.73
N LEU A 132 -2.50 6.16 -27.71
CA LEU A 132 -2.37 5.55 -29.04
C LEU A 132 -1.15 6.05 -29.83
N ILE A 133 -0.65 7.26 -29.51
CA ILE A 133 0.58 7.81 -30.09
C ILE A 133 1.81 7.42 -29.27
N ASN A 134 1.69 7.47 -27.94
CA ASN A 134 2.77 7.09 -27.03
C ASN A 134 2.21 6.33 -25.83
N PRO A 135 2.50 5.01 -25.69
CA PRO A 135 1.94 4.20 -24.63
C PRO A 135 2.58 4.47 -23.26
N LYS A 136 3.68 5.25 -23.17
CA LYS A 136 4.34 5.54 -21.90
C LYS A 136 3.49 6.50 -21.06
N VAL A 137 3.11 6.04 -19.88
CA VAL A 137 2.24 6.76 -18.96
C VAL A 137 2.76 6.70 -17.53
N SER A 138 2.23 7.58 -16.68
CA SER A 138 2.32 7.40 -15.23
C SER A 138 0.96 7.53 -14.56
N LEU A 139 0.70 6.75 -13.51
CA LEU A 139 -0.52 6.81 -12.72
C LEU A 139 -0.18 7.22 -11.29
N THR A 140 -0.70 8.36 -10.85
CA THR A 140 -0.55 8.84 -9.48
C THR A 140 -1.76 8.45 -8.65
N VAL A 141 -1.54 7.57 -7.67
CA VAL A 141 -2.54 7.12 -6.70
C VAL A 141 -2.20 7.73 -5.35
N ALA A 142 -3.07 8.59 -4.84
CA ALA A 142 -2.96 9.14 -3.49
C ALA A 142 -3.80 8.31 -2.52
N SER A 143 -3.52 8.41 -1.21
CA SER A 143 -4.37 7.87 -0.15
C SER A 143 -5.73 8.57 -0.10
N GLN A 144 -6.75 7.90 0.47
CA GLN A 144 -8.14 8.38 0.44
C GLN A 144 -8.31 9.75 1.09
N ASP A 145 -7.66 9.95 2.23
CA ASP A 145 -7.70 11.21 2.98
C ASP A 145 -6.47 12.09 2.70
N PHE A 146 -5.94 12.06 1.47
CA PHE A 146 -4.79 12.87 1.11
C PHE A 146 -5.08 14.36 1.30
N LYS A 147 -4.36 14.98 2.23
CA LYS A 147 -4.46 16.41 2.57
C LYS A 147 -3.16 17.16 2.37
N GLY A 148 -2.02 16.48 2.34
CA GLY A 148 -0.74 17.14 2.11
C GLY A 148 0.46 16.22 2.01
N ALA A 149 1.65 16.84 2.11
CA ALA A 149 2.93 16.19 1.88
C ALA A 149 3.24 15.02 2.84
N ALA A 150 2.53 14.90 3.96
CA ALA A 150 2.67 13.81 4.93
C ALA A 150 1.79 12.58 4.63
N ASP A 151 0.97 12.62 3.56
CA ASP A 151 0.07 11.53 3.21
C ASP A 151 0.63 10.63 2.11
N GLY A 152 0.25 9.36 2.17
CA GLY A 152 0.74 8.34 1.26
C GLY A 152 0.34 8.63 -0.18
N ARG A 153 1.27 8.49 -1.12
CA ARG A 153 1.04 8.53 -2.57
C ARG A 153 2.08 7.69 -3.30
N VAL A 154 1.67 7.15 -4.44
CA VAL A 154 2.54 6.43 -5.36
C VAL A 154 2.36 6.97 -6.77
N ASN A 155 3.46 7.06 -7.51
CA ASN A 155 3.45 7.23 -8.95
C ASN A 155 3.96 5.92 -9.58
N LEU A 156 3.06 5.21 -10.26
CA LEU A 156 3.37 4.04 -11.07
C LEU A 156 3.77 4.55 -12.46
N MET A 157 4.85 4.04 -13.04
CA MET A 157 5.28 4.37 -14.41
C MET A 157 5.36 3.09 -15.22
N GLY A 158 4.96 3.16 -16.48
CA GLY A 158 4.90 1.99 -17.33
C GLY A 158 4.29 2.26 -18.69
N SER A 159 3.89 1.19 -19.37
CA SER A 159 3.36 1.24 -20.73
C SER A 159 1.93 0.72 -20.77
N MET A 160 1.07 1.42 -21.51
CA MET A 160 -0.32 1.01 -21.77
C MET A 160 -0.40 -0.01 -22.90
N GLU A 161 -1.10 -1.09 -22.65
CA GLU A 161 -1.43 -2.13 -23.61
C GLU A 161 -2.94 -2.18 -23.82
N ARG A 162 -3.38 -2.19 -25.08
CA ARG A 162 -4.78 -2.41 -25.41
C ARG A 162 -5.11 -3.90 -25.27
N VAL A 163 -6.13 -4.21 -24.49
CA VAL A 163 -6.65 -5.56 -24.33
C VAL A 163 -7.55 -5.87 -25.53
N LYS A 164 -7.28 -6.98 -26.22
CA LYS A 164 -7.93 -7.31 -27.51
C LYS A 164 -8.66 -8.64 -27.52
N THR A 165 -8.29 -9.57 -26.63
CA THR A 165 -8.91 -10.89 -26.61
C THR A 165 -10.17 -10.85 -25.76
N GLU A 166 -11.23 -11.51 -26.21
CA GLU A 166 -12.52 -11.53 -25.51
C GLU A 166 -12.38 -12.07 -24.08
N SER A 167 -11.56 -13.12 -23.89
CA SER A 167 -11.31 -13.70 -22.58
C SER A 167 -10.63 -12.74 -21.61
N GLU A 168 -9.66 -11.95 -22.07
CA GLU A 168 -9.01 -10.95 -21.21
C GLU A 168 -9.95 -9.76 -20.94
N ILE A 169 -10.76 -9.37 -21.93
CA ILE A 169 -11.76 -8.30 -21.79
C ILE A 169 -12.77 -8.67 -20.70
N GLU A 170 -13.32 -9.89 -20.72
CA GLU A 170 -14.29 -10.33 -19.73
C GLU A 170 -13.70 -10.40 -18.32
N GLU A 171 -12.44 -10.83 -18.18
CA GLU A 171 -11.75 -10.81 -16.89
C GLU A 171 -11.48 -9.37 -16.40
N CYS A 172 -11.03 -8.47 -17.29
CA CYS A 172 -10.84 -7.06 -16.95
C CYS A 172 -12.15 -6.42 -16.51
N LYS A 173 -13.25 -6.71 -17.21
CA LYS A 173 -14.58 -6.23 -16.91
C LYS A 173 -15.08 -6.72 -15.57
N ARG A 174 -14.88 -8.00 -15.24
CA ARG A 174 -15.22 -8.57 -13.92
C ARG A 174 -14.48 -7.82 -12.80
N ILE A 175 -13.15 -7.70 -12.90
CA ILE A 175 -12.32 -7.01 -11.90
C ILE A 175 -12.73 -5.54 -11.76
N TYR A 176 -12.93 -4.85 -12.89
CA TYR A 176 -13.27 -3.43 -12.88
C TYR A 176 -14.64 -3.17 -12.28
N LEU A 177 -15.65 -4.00 -12.58
CA LEU A 177 -17.00 -3.85 -12.03
C LEU A 177 -17.07 -4.19 -10.52
N GLU A 178 -16.20 -5.05 -10.00
CA GLU A 178 -16.06 -5.25 -8.55
C GLU A 178 -15.62 -3.96 -7.85
N LYS A 179 -14.77 -3.16 -8.51
CA LYS A 179 -14.29 -1.87 -8.01
C LYS A 179 -15.27 -0.72 -8.29
N HIS A 180 -15.91 -0.74 -9.45
CA HIS A 180 -16.78 0.31 -9.99
C HIS A 180 -18.15 -0.28 -10.39
N PRO A 181 -19.00 -0.66 -9.42
CA PRO A 181 -20.26 -1.36 -9.70
C PRO A 181 -21.27 -0.53 -10.52
N GLY A 182 -21.12 0.80 -10.53
CA GLY A 182 -21.96 1.72 -11.31
C GLY A 182 -21.48 1.99 -12.74
N ALA A 183 -20.38 1.37 -13.20
CA ALA A 183 -19.76 1.66 -14.49
C ALA A 183 -20.49 1.02 -15.68
N PHE A 184 -21.75 1.39 -15.93
CA PHE A 184 -22.55 0.81 -17.03
C PHE A 184 -21.97 1.06 -18.43
N TRP A 185 -21.13 2.09 -18.60
CA TRP A 185 -20.44 2.42 -19.85
C TRP A 185 -19.40 1.37 -20.29
N VAL A 186 -19.09 0.36 -19.47
CA VAL A 186 -18.16 -0.71 -19.85
C VAL A 186 -18.60 -1.51 -21.08
N ASN A 187 -19.88 -1.39 -21.48
CA ASN A 187 -20.45 -2.07 -22.65
C ASN A 187 -20.64 -1.12 -23.85
N PHE A 188 -20.18 0.14 -23.77
CA PHE A 188 -20.32 1.09 -24.87
C PHE A 188 -19.31 0.75 -25.98
N GLY A 189 -19.77 0.76 -27.23
CA GLY A 189 -18.98 0.29 -28.37
C GLY A 189 -17.75 1.15 -28.68
N ASP A 190 -17.71 2.40 -28.24
CA ASP A 190 -16.54 3.28 -28.39
C ASP A 190 -15.53 3.15 -27.24
N PHE A 191 -15.85 2.40 -26.18
CA PHE A 191 -14.95 2.20 -25.03
C PHE A 191 -14.04 1.00 -25.25
N ASN A 192 -12.80 1.14 -24.79
CA ASN A 192 -11.74 0.17 -25.01
C ASN A 192 -11.01 -0.16 -23.71
N TRP A 193 -10.69 -1.44 -23.54
CA TRP A 193 -9.96 -1.94 -22.39
C TRP A 193 -8.45 -1.73 -22.56
N PHE A 194 -7.82 -1.26 -21.49
CA PHE A 194 -6.39 -1.07 -21.41
C PHE A 194 -5.84 -1.64 -20.10
N LYS A 195 -4.62 -2.14 -20.16
CA LYS A 195 -3.83 -2.60 -19.01
C LYS A 195 -2.52 -1.84 -19.01
N MET A 196 -2.16 -1.26 -17.87
CA MET A 196 -0.84 -0.64 -17.70
C MET A 196 0.14 -1.66 -17.12
N VAL A 197 1.15 -2.03 -17.89
CA VAL A 197 2.27 -2.85 -17.40
C VAL A 197 3.21 -1.95 -16.60
N VAL A 198 3.29 -2.18 -15.29
CA VAL A 198 4.13 -1.37 -14.39
C VAL A 198 5.61 -1.73 -14.57
N GLU A 199 6.44 -0.72 -14.82
CA GLU A 199 7.88 -0.85 -15.07
C GLU A 199 8.72 -0.25 -13.92
N SER A 200 8.24 0.82 -13.29
CA SER A 200 8.92 1.50 -12.18
C SER A 200 7.91 2.16 -11.25
N VAL A 201 8.26 2.29 -9.98
CA VAL A 201 7.37 2.83 -8.96
C VAL A 201 8.12 3.84 -8.08
N ARG A 202 7.54 5.03 -7.92
CA ARG A 202 7.98 6.04 -6.95
C ARG A 202 6.99 6.15 -5.83
N PHE A 203 7.42 5.87 -4.61
CA PHE A 203 6.55 5.88 -3.44
C PHE A 203 6.94 6.97 -2.46
N VAL A 204 5.92 7.61 -1.88
CA VAL A 204 6.09 8.35 -0.64
C VAL A 204 5.01 7.91 0.34
N GLY A 205 5.42 7.22 1.40
CA GLY A 205 4.58 6.65 2.45
C GLY A 205 4.33 7.57 3.64
N GLY A 206 4.48 8.87 3.44
CA GLY A 206 4.39 9.91 4.47
C GLY A 206 5.74 10.60 4.74
N PHE A 207 5.85 11.27 5.88
CA PHE A 207 7.03 12.07 6.21
C PHE A 207 8.29 11.18 6.27
N ALA A 208 9.38 11.65 5.64
CA ALA A 208 10.68 10.97 5.55
C ALA A 208 10.67 9.52 4.99
N ARG A 209 9.58 9.06 4.37
CA ARG A 209 9.45 7.71 3.78
C ARG A 209 9.27 7.81 2.27
N ALA A 210 10.35 8.07 1.54
CA ALA A 210 10.33 8.13 0.09
C ALA A 210 11.35 7.16 -0.51
N GLY A 211 10.99 6.51 -1.61
CA GLY A 211 11.92 5.68 -2.36
C GLY A 211 11.31 5.01 -3.58
N ASP A 212 12.20 4.44 -4.38
CA ASP A 212 11.85 3.72 -5.60
C ASP A 212 11.68 2.22 -5.33
N VAL A 213 10.75 1.60 -6.05
CA VAL A 213 10.53 0.15 -6.07
C VAL A 213 10.55 -0.31 -7.52
N ASN A 214 11.27 -1.40 -7.80
CA ASN A 214 11.29 -1.98 -9.15
C ASN A 214 10.01 -2.77 -9.42
N ALA A 215 9.70 -3.00 -10.70
CA ALA A 215 8.49 -3.73 -11.09
C ALA A 215 8.39 -5.15 -10.51
N GLN A 216 9.51 -5.84 -10.33
CA GLN A 216 9.50 -7.22 -9.85
C GLN A 216 9.05 -7.29 -8.38
N ASP A 217 9.61 -6.44 -7.53
CA ASP A 217 9.25 -6.36 -6.11
C ASP A 217 7.79 -5.90 -5.95
N TYR A 218 7.34 -4.95 -6.78
CA TYR A 218 5.94 -4.51 -6.82
C TYR A 218 4.98 -5.65 -7.20
N ARG A 219 5.31 -6.42 -8.24
CA ARG A 219 4.48 -7.54 -8.72
C ARG A 219 4.42 -8.69 -7.73
N ASN A 220 5.54 -8.98 -7.06
CA ASN A 220 5.66 -10.09 -6.10
C ASN A 220 5.04 -9.80 -4.74
N ALA A 221 4.72 -8.53 -4.46
CA ALA A 221 4.12 -8.14 -3.19
C ALA A 221 2.60 -8.32 -3.21
N GLU A 222 2.07 -8.80 -2.09
CA GLU A 222 0.64 -8.91 -1.87
C GLU A 222 0.12 -7.71 -1.08
N PRO A 223 -1.10 -7.20 -1.39
CA PRO A 223 -1.76 -6.21 -0.56
C PRO A 223 -1.98 -6.71 0.88
N ASP A 224 -1.77 -5.85 1.86
CA ASP A 224 -2.05 -6.14 3.27
C ASP A 224 -3.56 -6.37 3.48
N PRO A 225 -3.97 -7.49 4.10
CA PRO A 225 -5.37 -7.80 4.32
C PRO A 225 -6.04 -6.90 5.36
N ILE A 226 -5.28 -6.39 6.35
CA ILE A 226 -5.82 -5.53 7.39
C ILE A 226 -6.13 -4.13 6.86
N SER A 227 -5.31 -3.60 5.96
CA SER A 227 -5.51 -2.29 5.31
C SER A 227 -6.88 -2.16 4.64
N LYS A 228 -7.47 -3.26 4.15
CA LYS A 228 -8.83 -3.30 3.56
C LYS A 228 -9.92 -2.92 4.56
N ILE A 229 -9.75 -3.30 5.82
CA ILE A 229 -10.74 -3.11 6.90
C ILE A 229 -10.32 -2.05 7.91
N GLY A 230 -9.05 -1.65 7.88
CA GLY A 230 -8.41 -0.78 8.86
C GLY A 230 -9.10 0.57 9.01
N GLY A 231 -9.57 1.18 7.91
CA GLY A 231 -10.30 2.45 7.96
C GLY A 231 -11.59 2.38 8.78
N ARG A 232 -12.34 1.26 8.69
CA ARG A 232 -13.57 1.07 9.49
C ARG A 232 -13.25 0.83 10.97
N ILE A 233 -12.17 0.09 11.25
CA ILE A 233 -11.73 -0.13 12.63
C ILE A 233 -11.25 1.19 13.25
N ALA A 234 -10.47 1.96 12.50
CA ALA A 234 -9.99 3.28 12.91
C ALA A 234 -11.14 4.23 13.22
N MET A 235 -12.19 4.26 12.39
CA MET A 235 -13.39 5.07 12.64
C MET A 235 -14.03 4.74 13.99
N HIS A 236 -14.34 3.46 14.25
CA HIS A 236 -14.91 3.03 15.53
C HIS A 236 -14.00 3.35 16.72
N MET A 237 -12.68 3.12 16.60
CA MET A 237 -11.73 3.47 17.65
C MET A 237 -11.67 4.98 17.91
N ASN A 238 -11.74 5.80 16.86
CA ASN A 238 -11.73 7.25 16.99
C ASN A 238 -13.01 7.78 17.65
N ASP A 239 -14.16 7.19 17.32
CA ASP A 239 -15.47 7.63 17.82
C ASP A 239 -15.68 7.23 19.29
N ASP A 240 -15.31 6.00 19.67
CA ASP A 240 -15.66 5.43 20.98
C ASP A 240 -14.48 5.27 21.95
N HIS A 241 -13.23 5.26 21.45
CA HIS A 241 -12.04 4.81 22.19
C HIS A 241 -10.79 5.68 21.99
N SER A 242 -10.96 6.97 21.66
CA SER A 242 -9.83 7.89 21.45
C SER A 242 -8.92 8.02 22.68
N ALA A 243 -9.50 8.02 23.88
CA ALA A 243 -8.76 8.05 25.14
C ALA A 243 -7.81 6.84 25.30
N SER A 244 -8.25 5.63 24.92
CA SER A 244 -7.39 4.44 24.94
C SER A 244 -6.19 4.57 23.99
N THR A 245 -6.40 5.22 22.84
CA THR A 245 -5.31 5.50 21.89
C THR A 245 -4.26 6.45 22.47
N ILE A 246 -4.70 7.48 23.20
CA ILE A 246 -3.80 8.40 23.92
C ILE A 246 -2.99 7.62 24.97
N SER A 247 -3.64 6.79 25.80
CA SER A 247 -2.95 5.96 26.80
C SER A 247 -1.92 5.02 26.17
N MET A 248 -2.26 4.37 25.06
CA MET A 248 -1.33 3.51 24.32
C MET A 248 -0.11 4.30 23.80
N ILE A 249 -0.30 5.51 23.28
CA ILE A 249 0.81 6.35 22.81
C ILE A 249 1.73 6.74 23.97
N ASN A 250 1.18 7.16 25.10
CA ASN A 250 1.97 7.47 26.28
C ASN A 250 2.77 6.24 26.74
N HIS A 251 2.13 5.09 26.90
CA HIS A 251 2.78 3.87 27.40
C HIS A 251 3.85 3.30 26.46
N TYR A 252 3.56 3.18 25.15
CA TYR A 252 4.46 2.50 24.22
C TYR A 252 5.48 3.42 23.55
N ILE A 253 5.21 4.73 23.45
CA ILE A 253 6.08 5.69 22.77
C ILE A 253 6.73 6.67 23.77
N GLY A 254 6.12 6.87 24.94
CA GLY A 254 6.63 7.78 25.97
C GLY A 254 6.36 9.26 25.66
N VAL A 255 5.26 9.55 24.96
CA VAL A 255 4.88 10.91 24.56
C VAL A 255 3.48 11.23 25.03
N ASP A 256 3.33 12.35 25.74
CA ASP A 256 2.04 12.92 26.10
C ASP A 256 1.42 13.66 24.90
N VAL A 257 0.16 13.34 24.61
CA VAL A 257 -0.60 13.94 23.51
C VAL A 257 -2.00 14.32 24.00
N GLU A 258 -2.52 15.43 23.48
CA GLU A 258 -3.86 15.94 23.80
C GLU A 258 -4.94 15.20 23.02
N THR A 259 -4.64 14.86 21.76
CA THR A 259 -5.56 14.12 20.89
C THR A 259 -4.79 13.10 20.07
N ALA A 260 -5.48 12.01 19.73
CA ALA A 260 -4.96 10.94 18.90
C ALA A 260 -6.06 10.45 17.96
N LYS A 261 -5.82 10.55 16.64
CA LYS A 261 -6.74 10.09 15.60
C LYS A 261 -6.05 9.08 14.70
N ILE A 262 -6.53 7.84 14.71
CA ILE A 262 -6.05 6.79 13.81
C ILE A 262 -6.50 7.14 12.39
N VAL A 263 -5.53 7.23 11.46
CA VAL A 263 -5.78 7.57 10.05
C VAL A 263 -5.62 6.38 9.11
N SER A 264 -4.79 5.42 9.48
CA SER A 264 -4.64 4.16 8.75
C SER A 264 -4.21 3.05 9.69
N MET A 265 -4.49 1.81 9.30
CA MET A 265 -4.15 0.62 10.06
C MET A 265 -3.80 -0.51 9.09
N ASP A 266 -2.74 -1.23 9.40
CA ASP A 266 -2.24 -2.39 8.67
C ASP A 266 -1.92 -3.54 9.65
N CYS A 267 -1.44 -4.68 9.15
CA CYS A 267 -1.16 -5.85 10.00
C CYS A 267 -0.09 -5.62 11.08
N LEU A 268 0.71 -4.55 10.99
CA LEU A 268 1.79 -4.25 11.91
C LEU A 268 1.46 -3.08 12.85
N GLY A 269 0.31 -2.42 12.72
CA GLY A 269 -0.09 -1.35 13.63
C GLY A 269 -0.91 -0.25 12.97
N MET A 270 -0.82 0.94 13.58
CA MET A 270 -1.65 2.10 13.27
C MET A 270 -0.78 3.31 12.96
N ASP A 271 -1.15 4.10 11.95
CA ASP A 271 -0.68 5.47 11.84
C ASP A 271 -1.70 6.40 12.50
N VAL A 272 -1.21 7.25 13.39
CA VAL A 272 -2.03 8.11 14.24
C VAL A 272 -1.58 9.55 14.04
N VAL A 273 -2.52 10.44 13.73
CA VAL A 273 -2.30 11.88 13.81
C VAL A 273 -2.50 12.29 15.25
N VAL A 274 -1.47 12.87 15.84
CA VAL A 274 -1.49 13.33 17.22
C VAL A 274 -1.37 14.84 17.27
N ARG A 275 -2.01 15.43 18.28
CA ARG A 275 -1.84 16.84 18.63
C ARG A 275 -1.27 16.93 20.04
N ARG A 276 -0.27 17.79 20.22
CA ARG A 276 0.28 18.11 21.55
C ARG A 276 0.76 19.54 21.60
N THR A 277 0.76 20.13 22.78
CA THR A 277 1.44 21.40 23.04
C THR A 277 2.67 21.12 23.91
N PRO A 278 3.89 21.23 23.37
CA PRO A 278 5.10 21.07 24.16
C PRO A 278 5.14 22.03 25.35
N LYS A 279 5.79 21.60 26.44
CA LYS A 279 6.00 22.50 27.59
C LYS A 279 6.75 23.74 27.12
N ASN A 280 6.33 24.91 27.61
CA ASN A 280 6.91 26.21 27.27
C ASN A 280 6.80 26.62 25.80
N MET A 281 5.87 26.02 25.04
CA MET A 281 5.49 26.51 23.70
C MET A 281 4.00 26.83 23.64
N ASP A 282 3.66 27.97 23.03
CA ASP A 282 2.27 28.41 22.88
C ASP A 282 1.57 27.78 21.68
N GLN A 283 2.35 27.26 20.72
CA GLN A 283 1.80 26.68 19.49
C GLN A 283 1.69 25.16 19.57
N PRO A 284 0.48 24.61 19.36
CA PRO A 284 0.27 23.18 19.30
C PRO A 284 0.91 22.61 18.03
N GLN A 285 1.50 21.44 18.16
CA GLN A 285 2.06 20.65 17.08
C GLN A 285 1.09 19.55 16.69
N GLU A 286 0.89 19.37 15.40
CA GLU A 286 0.13 18.24 14.85
C GLU A 286 1.01 17.48 13.86
N PHE A 287 1.18 16.18 14.09
CA PHE A 287 2.01 15.34 13.24
C PHE A 287 1.56 13.88 13.30
N LYS A 288 2.06 13.07 12.36
CA LYS A 288 1.72 11.66 12.21
C LYS A 288 2.80 10.78 12.86
N ILE A 289 2.38 9.79 13.65
CA ILE A 289 3.24 8.80 14.28
C ILE A 289 2.80 7.38 13.97
N ARG A 290 3.75 6.45 13.98
CA ARG A 290 3.50 5.01 14.05
C ARG A 290 3.22 4.60 15.48
N LEU A 291 2.15 3.85 15.70
CA LEU A 291 1.94 3.02 16.88
C LEU A 291 1.93 1.54 16.41
N PRO A 292 3.06 0.82 16.54
CA PRO A 292 3.11 -0.58 16.11
C PRO A 292 2.29 -1.47 17.04
N PHE A 293 1.74 -2.54 16.49
CA PHE A 293 1.19 -3.62 17.30
C PHE A 293 2.32 -4.40 17.98
N VAL A 294 2.02 -4.98 19.15
CA VAL A 294 2.94 -5.87 19.88
C VAL A 294 3.22 -7.18 19.13
N ARG A 295 2.36 -7.53 18.16
CA ARG A 295 2.49 -8.67 17.24
C ARG A 295 1.71 -8.43 15.95
N GLU A 296 2.04 -9.17 14.89
CA GLU A 296 1.34 -9.09 13.61
C GLU A 296 -0.13 -9.57 13.73
N ALA A 297 -1.06 -8.82 13.13
CA ALA A 297 -2.47 -9.19 13.00
C ALA A 297 -2.74 -9.83 11.63
N ARG A 298 -3.34 -11.02 11.58
CA ARG A 298 -3.65 -11.73 10.33
C ARG A 298 -5.11 -11.57 9.92
N GLU A 299 -5.99 -11.38 10.89
CA GLU A 299 -7.42 -11.18 10.67
C GLU A 299 -8.01 -10.09 11.58
N ARG A 300 -9.28 -9.74 11.32
CA ARG A 300 -10.00 -8.72 12.11
C ARG A 300 -10.04 -9.05 13.61
N LYS A 301 -10.15 -10.33 13.95
CA LYS A 301 -10.20 -10.78 15.35
C LYS A 301 -8.89 -10.48 16.06
N ASP A 302 -7.75 -10.75 15.43
CA ASP A 302 -6.43 -10.45 15.98
C ASP A 302 -6.28 -8.97 16.30
N VAL A 303 -6.70 -8.08 15.39
CA VAL A 303 -6.62 -6.62 15.60
C VAL A 303 -7.34 -6.23 16.89
N LYS A 304 -8.54 -6.75 17.11
CA LYS A 304 -9.31 -6.48 18.34
C LYS A 304 -8.57 -7.00 19.58
N GLU A 305 -8.09 -8.24 19.55
CA GLU A 305 -7.39 -8.85 20.68
C GLU A 305 -6.12 -8.08 21.05
N ILE A 306 -5.35 -7.67 20.03
CA ILE A 306 -4.12 -6.89 20.20
C ILE A 306 -4.43 -5.50 20.78
N ILE A 307 -5.44 -4.80 20.27
CA ILE A 307 -5.80 -3.47 20.79
C ILE A 307 -6.25 -3.56 22.25
N VAL A 308 -7.01 -4.60 22.61
CA VAL A 308 -7.43 -4.83 24.01
C VAL A 308 -6.22 -5.14 24.90
N GLU A 309 -5.32 -6.01 24.44
CA GLU A 309 -4.06 -6.32 25.13
C GLU A 309 -3.24 -5.04 25.40
N MET A 310 -3.05 -4.22 24.37
CA MET A 310 -2.32 -2.94 24.46
C MET A 310 -3.01 -1.91 25.36
N THR A 311 -4.35 -1.87 25.35
CA THR A 311 -5.13 -0.96 26.20
C THR A 311 -5.05 -1.35 27.67
N ASN A 312 -5.09 -2.65 27.98
CA ASN A 312 -4.94 -3.13 29.35
C ASN A 312 -3.54 -2.85 29.90
N ALA A 313 -2.50 -3.07 29.08
CA ALA A 313 -1.12 -2.77 29.44
C ALA A 313 -0.89 -1.27 29.69
N SER A 314 -1.54 -0.38 28.93
CA SER A 314 -1.41 1.07 29.10
C SER A 314 -2.23 1.67 30.25
N SER A 315 -3.12 0.86 30.85
CA SER A 315 -3.92 1.26 32.02
C SER A 315 -3.27 0.87 33.35
N SER A 316 -2.13 0.16 33.30
CA SER A 316 -1.36 -0.32 34.47
C SER A 316 -0.20 0.61 34.77
#